data_AF-A0A1Y6GE75-F1
#
_entry.id   AF-A0A1Y6GE75-F1
#
_cell.length_a   1.000
_cell.length_b   1.000
_cell.length_c   1.000
_cell.angle_alpha   90.00
_cell.angle_beta   90.00
_cell.angle_gamma   90.00
#
_symmetry.space_group_name_H-M   'P 1'
#
loop_
_entity.id
_entity.type
_entity.pdbx_description
1 polymer ?
#
loop_
_entity_poly.entity_id
_entity_poly.type
_entity_poly.pdbx_seq_one_letter_code
_entity_poly.pdbx_strand_id
1 'polypeptide(L)'
;MEIIIITYKAIIDLEVIKISTRFENLYNVRLLEDKLYYLDLNGWLENEFLTWEWWVLFCLFILPWLLWWKLAKRKWLVESLLFGVIVMVITLLLDTVGLQFTFWDYPVEFLPVIPRAFPFDVSMVPVPYMLLCQYFRTWKSFIIAQMIMAFAYAFIGEPLCEWIGLIYYLKWNYLYSFFYYIIIGIGIRALLLKIVSSSK
;
A
#
# COMPACT_ATOMS: atom_id res chain seq x y z
N MET A 1 26.53 13.85 42.91
CA MET A 1 25.58 14.98 42.91
C MET A 1 24.76 15.03 41.62
N GLU A 2 25.31 14.64 40.46
CA GLU A 2 24.55 14.55 39.19
C GLU A 2 23.48 13.45 39.15
N ILE A 3 23.67 12.33 39.85
CA ILE A 3 22.69 11.22 39.85
C ILE A 3 21.36 11.64 40.52
N ILE A 4 21.41 12.48 41.55
CA ILE A 4 20.20 12.94 42.27
C ILE A 4 19.40 13.96 41.43
N ILE A 5 20.06 14.77 40.59
CA ILE A 5 19.40 15.74 39.71
C ILE A 5 18.68 15.04 38.55
N ILE A 6 19.24 13.95 38.01
CA ILE A 6 18.59 13.16 36.96
C ILE A 6 17.34 12.47 37.51
N THR A 7 17.37 11.98 38.76
CA THR A 7 16.18 11.37 39.38
C THR A 7 15.07 12.40 39.64
N TYR A 8 15.39 13.62 40.08
CA TYR A 8 14.38 14.67 40.27
C TYR A 8 13.78 15.19 38.94
N LYS A 9 14.56 15.28 37.86
CA LYS A 9 14.05 15.63 36.53
C LYS A 9 13.18 14.51 35.95
N ALA A 10 13.56 13.25 36.16
CA ALA A 10 12.75 12.10 35.81
C ALA A 10 11.42 12.04 36.60
N ILE A 11 11.40 12.44 37.89
CA ILE A 11 10.19 12.45 38.70
C ILE A 11 9.24 13.60 38.30
N ILE A 12 9.76 14.79 37.97
CA ILE A 12 8.94 15.92 37.51
C ILE A 12 8.38 15.68 36.10
N ASP A 13 9.15 15.09 35.18
CA ASP A 13 8.62 14.68 33.87
C ASP A 13 7.60 13.52 34.02
N LEU A 14 7.76 12.63 35.01
CA LEU A 14 6.78 11.57 35.31
C LEU A 14 5.51 12.06 36.02
N GLU A 15 5.55 13.17 36.76
CA GLU A 15 4.37 13.79 37.40
C GLU A 15 3.57 14.67 36.44
N VAL A 16 4.21 15.34 35.46
CA VAL A 16 3.49 16.08 34.41
C VAL A 16 2.81 15.13 33.40
N ILE A 17 3.28 13.88 33.29
CA ILE A 17 2.74 12.85 32.37
C ILE A 17 1.64 11.96 33.03
N LYS A 18 1.31 12.18 34.30
CA LYS A 18 0.14 11.57 34.99
C LYS A 18 -0.84 12.69 35.34
N ILE A 19 -1.95 12.95 34.67
CA ILE A 19 -2.90 12.10 33.97
C ILE A 19 -3.62 13.03 32.98
N SER A 20 -3.16 13.12 31.73
CA SER A 20 -4.12 13.43 30.68
C SER A 20 -5.01 12.19 30.58
N THR A 21 -6.32 12.36 30.74
CA THR A 21 -7.23 11.21 30.60
C THR A 21 -7.00 10.56 29.23
N ARG A 22 -7.23 9.25 29.08
CA ARG A 22 -7.23 8.60 27.75
C ARG A 22 -8.01 9.43 26.73
N PHE A 23 -9.11 10.05 27.17
CA PHE A 23 -9.92 10.96 26.37
C PHE A 23 -9.20 12.25 25.97
N GLU A 24 -8.44 12.88 26.87
CA GLU A 24 -7.67 14.08 26.57
C GLU A 24 -6.52 13.80 25.58
N ASN A 25 -5.84 12.65 25.72
CA ASN A 25 -4.86 12.22 24.71
C ASN A 25 -5.52 11.95 23.36
N LEU A 26 -6.67 11.27 23.33
CA LEU A 26 -7.43 11.04 22.09
C LEU A 26 -7.86 12.36 21.45
N TYR A 27 -8.29 13.34 22.26
CA TYR A 27 -8.65 14.67 21.78
C TYR A 27 -7.45 15.41 21.18
N ASN A 28 -6.30 15.39 21.84
CA ASN A 28 -5.08 16.01 21.33
C ASN A 28 -4.59 15.34 20.04
N VAL A 29 -4.64 14.01 19.96
CA VAL A 29 -4.35 13.26 18.73
C VAL A 29 -5.30 13.69 17.62
N ARG A 30 -6.61 13.76 17.89
CA ARG A 30 -7.60 14.19 16.91
C ARG A 30 -7.36 15.61 16.41
N LEU A 31 -7.01 16.54 17.31
CA LEU A 31 -6.65 17.91 16.92
C LEU A 31 -5.42 17.96 16.02
N LEU A 32 -4.43 17.09 16.24
CA LEU A 32 -3.25 16.99 15.37
C LEU A 32 -3.60 16.36 14.02
N GLU A 33 -4.45 15.33 13.99
CA GLU A 33 -4.97 14.73 12.76
C GLU A 33 -5.74 15.75 11.92
N ASP A 34 -6.60 16.56 12.54
CA ASP A 34 -7.36 17.60 11.82
C ASP A 34 -6.41 18.66 11.25
N LYS A 35 -5.41 19.11 12.01
CA LYS A 35 -4.38 20.05 11.51
C LYS A 35 -3.55 19.46 10.37
N LEU A 36 -3.16 18.19 10.48
CA LEU A 36 -2.45 17.46 9.44
C LEU A 36 -3.28 17.41 8.17
N TYR A 37 -4.56 17.02 8.29
CA TYR A 37 -5.49 16.95 7.16
C TYR A 37 -5.64 18.30 6.45
N TYR A 38 -5.79 19.40 7.18
CA TYR A 38 -5.89 20.73 6.54
C TYR A 38 -4.60 21.16 5.85
N LEU A 39 -3.43 20.85 6.44
CA LEU A 39 -2.14 21.14 5.83
C LEU A 39 -1.97 20.35 4.52
N ASP A 40 -2.29 19.07 4.58
CA ASP A 40 -2.22 18.13 3.47
C ASP A 40 -3.20 18.48 2.34
N LEU A 41 -4.46 18.75 2.67
CA LEU A 41 -5.48 19.18 1.71
C LEU A 41 -5.10 20.48 0.99
N ASN A 42 -4.60 21.48 1.71
CA ASN A 42 -4.16 22.73 1.09
C ASN A 42 -2.93 22.51 0.21
N GLY A 43 -1.96 21.73 0.70
CA GLY A 43 -0.79 21.32 -0.08
C GLY A 43 -1.17 20.63 -1.38
N TRP A 44 -2.09 19.68 -1.29
CA TRP A 44 -2.62 18.94 -2.43
C TRP A 44 -3.32 19.84 -3.44
N LEU A 45 -4.24 20.71 -3.00
CA LEU A 45 -4.98 21.63 -3.87
C LEU A 45 -4.07 22.63 -4.60
N GLU A 46 -3.04 23.12 -3.90
CA GLU A 46 -2.13 24.14 -4.43
C GLU A 46 -1.00 23.57 -5.30
N ASN A 47 -0.49 22.37 -4.96
CA ASN A 47 0.78 21.88 -5.50
C ASN A 47 0.70 20.52 -6.20
N GLU A 48 -0.36 19.74 -6.02
CA GLU A 48 -0.44 18.36 -6.52
C GLU A 48 -1.62 18.14 -7.48
N PHE A 49 -2.79 18.73 -7.20
CA PHE A 49 -3.98 18.48 -7.98
C PHE A 49 -3.82 18.94 -9.43
N LEU A 50 -4.09 18.03 -10.37
CA LEU A 50 -3.98 18.23 -11.82
C LEU A 50 -2.55 18.52 -12.33
N THR A 51 -1.52 18.29 -11.52
CA THR A 51 -0.15 18.23 -12.05
C THR A 51 0.02 17.00 -12.94
N TRP A 52 1.13 16.93 -13.67
CA TRP A 52 1.39 15.80 -14.55
C TRP A 52 1.60 14.49 -13.76
N GLU A 53 2.17 14.56 -12.56
CA GLU A 53 2.31 13.44 -11.62
C GLU A 53 0.94 12.90 -11.19
N TRP A 54 -0.01 13.79 -10.89
CA TRP A 54 -1.39 13.41 -10.57
C TRP A 54 -2.08 12.70 -11.73
N TRP A 55 -1.85 13.14 -12.98
CA TRP A 55 -2.35 12.44 -14.17
C TRP A 55 -1.70 11.07 -14.38
N VAL A 56 -0.43 10.89 -13.97
CA VAL A 56 0.19 9.56 -13.95
C VAL A 56 -0.51 8.66 -12.92
N LEU A 57 -0.79 9.14 -11.71
CA LEU A 57 -1.57 8.38 -10.72
C LEU A 57 -2.97 8.02 -11.23
N PHE A 58 -3.65 8.97 -11.88
CA PHE A 58 -4.94 8.71 -12.53
C PHE A 58 -4.84 7.60 -13.59
N CYS A 59 -3.79 7.62 -14.42
CA CYS A 59 -3.55 6.57 -15.41
C CYS A 59 -3.25 5.22 -14.75
N LEU A 60 -2.42 5.19 -13.71
CA LEU A 60 -2.10 3.98 -12.95
C LEU A 60 -3.34 3.39 -12.26
N PHE A 61 -4.31 4.24 -11.90
CA PHE A 61 -5.59 3.79 -11.38
C PHE A 61 -6.50 3.26 -12.50
N ILE A 62 -6.73 4.00 -13.59
CA ILE A 62 -7.77 3.66 -14.58
C ILE A 62 -7.33 2.58 -15.58
N LEU A 63 -6.09 2.64 -16.08
CA LEU A 63 -5.65 1.79 -17.19
C LEU A 63 -5.65 0.28 -16.85
N PRO A 64 -5.20 -0.17 -15.67
CA PRO A 64 -5.26 -1.60 -15.34
C PRO A 64 -6.70 -2.14 -15.36
N TRP A 65 -7.66 -1.40 -14.80
CA TRP A 65 -9.07 -1.79 -14.80
C TRP A 65 -9.66 -1.87 -16.22
N LEU A 66 -9.31 -0.93 -17.11
CA LEU A 66 -9.72 -0.99 -18.52
C LEU A 66 -9.14 -2.22 -19.23
N LEU A 67 -7.86 -2.55 -18.98
CA LEU A 67 -7.23 -3.75 -19.51
C LEU A 67 -7.90 -5.01 -18.97
N TRP A 68 -8.21 -5.06 -17.68
CA TRP A 68 -8.92 -6.17 -17.08
C TRP A 68 -10.30 -6.35 -17.67
N TRP A 69 -11.09 -5.28 -17.83
CA TRP A 69 -12.42 -5.36 -18.44
C TRP A 69 -12.39 -5.99 -19.84
N LYS A 70 -11.35 -5.69 -20.64
CA LYS A 70 -11.16 -6.24 -21.98
C LYS A 70 -10.66 -7.68 -21.99
N LEU A 71 -9.81 -8.06 -21.04
CA LEU A 71 -9.12 -9.36 -21.00
C LEU A 71 -9.80 -10.40 -20.09
N ALA A 72 -10.68 -9.97 -19.19
CA ALA A 72 -11.26 -10.83 -18.16
C ALA A 72 -12.07 -11.99 -18.78
N LYS A 73 -11.77 -13.21 -18.32
CA LYS A 73 -12.50 -14.41 -18.76
C LYS A 73 -13.68 -14.68 -17.83
N ARG A 74 -14.92 -14.60 -18.36
CA ARG A 74 -16.16 -14.85 -17.59
C ARG A 74 -16.14 -16.14 -16.79
N LYS A 75 -15.54 -17.21 -17.33
CA LYS A 75 -15.43 -18.53 -16.68
C LYS A 75 -14.74 -18.47 -15.30
N TRP A 76 -13.79 -17.57 -15.12
CA TRP A 76 -12.94 -17.49 -13.92
C TRP A 76 -13.07 -16.12 -13.25
N LEU A 77 -14.22 -15.47 -13.43
CA LEU A 77 -14.41 -14.09 -12.98
C LEU A 77 -14.41 -13.99 -11.46
N VAL A 78 -15.14 -14.89 -10.78
CA VAL A 78 -15.27 -14.90 -9.32
C VAL A 78 -13.92 -15.19 -8.64
N GLU A 79 -13.19 -16.22 -9.09
CA GLU A 79 -11.88 -16.52 -8.48
C GLU A 79 -10.88 -15.38 -8.71
N SER A 80 -10.95 -14.73 -9.88
CA SER A 80 -10.11 -13.57 -10.21
C SER A 80 -10.43 -12.37 -9.31
N LEU A 81 -11.70 -12.03 -9.14
CA LEU A 81 -12.14 -10.96 -8.23
C LEU A 81 -11.74 -11.26 -6.78
N LEU A 82 -11.93 -12.49 -6.31
CA LEU A 82 -11.50 -12.90 -4.98
C LEU A 82 -9.97 -12.78 -4.82
N PHE A 83 -9.20 -13.18 -5.83
CA PHE A 83 -7.76 -12.97 -5.84
C PHE A 83 -7.41 -11.49 -5.68
N GLY A 84 -8.00 -10.64 -6.53
CA GLY A 84 -7.79 -9.20 -6.51
C GLY A 84 -8.12 -8.57 -5.17
N VAL A 85 -9.27 -8.91 -4.58
CA VAL A 85 -9.70 -8.40 -3.27
C VAL A 85 -8.73 -8.79 -2.16
N ILE A 86 -8.24 -10.03 -2.14
CA ILE A 86 -7.26 -10.45 -1.13
C ILE A 86 -5.94 -9.68 -1.31
N VAL A 87 -5.49 -9.47 -2.56
CA VAL A 87 -4.30 -8.63 -2.83
C VAL A 87 -4.52 -7.21 -2.34
N MET A 88 -5.66 -6.58 -2.67
CA MET A 88 -6.00 -5.21 -2.23
C MET A 88 -5.96 -5.06 -0.72
N VAL A 89 -6.51 -6.02 0.03
CA VAL A 89 -6.47 -5.97 1.49
C VAL A 89 -5.04 -6.06 2.00
N ILE A 90 -4.23 -6.93 1.43
CA ILE A 90 -2.83 -7.12 1.86
C ILE A 90 -1.98 -5.89 1.52
N THR A 91 -2.14 -5.29 0.34
CA THR A 91 -1.40 -4.10 -0.09
C THR A 91 -1.77 -2.91 0.79
N LEU A 92 -3.06 -2.61 0.96
CA LEU A 92 -3.54 -1.53 1.84
C LEU A 92 -2.99 -1.64 3.28
N LEU A 93 -2.95 -2.86 3.83
CA LEU A 93 -2.40 -3.10 5.17
C LEU A 93 -0.88 -2.93 5.19
N LEU A 94 -0.17 -3.44 4.18
CA LEU A 94 1.28 -3.28 4.08
C LEU A 94 1.64 -1.81 4.00
N ASP A 95 0.90 -1.02 3.22
CA ASP A 95 1.13 0.40 3.05
C ASP A 95 0.85 1.21 4.31
N THR A 96 -0.23 0.85 5.03
CA THR A 96 -0.49 1.42 6.37
C THR A 96 0.70 1.18 7.30
N VAL A 97 1.25 -0.04 7.31
CA VAL A 97 2.43 -0.38 8.12
C VAL A 97 3.69 0.33 7.63
N GLY A 98 3.90 0.36 6.31
CA GLY A 98 5.07 0.97 5.67
C GLY A 98 5.18 2.46 5.98
N LEU A 99 4.07 3.18 5.87
CA LEU A 99 3.97 4.60 6.25
C LEU A 99 4.24 4.80 7.75
N GLN A 100 3.64 3.98 8.61
CA GLN A 100 3.80 4.07 10.06
C GLN A 100 5.25 3.86 10.54
N PHE A 101 6.01 2.98 9.86
CA PHE A 101 7.43 2.73 10.15
C PHE A 101 8.40 3.59 9.33
N THR A 102 7.87 4.46 8.47
CA THR A 102 8.64 5.34 7.59
C THR A 102 9.58 4.53 6.69
N PHE A 103 9.05 3.49 6.06
CA PHE A 103 9.77 2.71 5.06
C PHE A 103 9.76 3.40 3.70
N TRP A 104 8.63 4.01 3.35
CA TRP A 104 8.43 4.88 2.20
C TRP A 104 7.44 6.00 2.56
N ASP A 105 7.31 6.97 1.66
CA ASP A 105 6.26 7.98 1.67
C ASP A 105 5.80 8.29 0.24
N TYR A 106 4.66 8.96 0.11
CA TYR A 106 4.07 9.34 -1.18
C TYR A 106 4.03 10.86 -1.29
N PRO A 107 4.91 11.47 -2.11
CA PRO A 107 4.96 12.92 -2.28
C PRO A 107 3.76 13.51 -3.02
N VAL A 108 3.01 12.67 -3.75
CA VAL A 108 1.82 13.08 -4.50
C VAL A 108 0.69 12.12 -4.19
N GLU A 109 -0.47 12.65 -3.83
CA GLU A 109 -1.65 11.86 -3.51
C GLU A 109 -2.70 11.89 -4.63
N PHE A 110 -3.44 10.78 -4.79
CA PHE A 110 -4.53 10.73 -5.76
C PHE A 110 -5.74 11.54 -5.29
N LEU A 111 -6.16 11.35 -4.03
CA LEU A 111 -7.19 12.13 -3.34
C LEU A 111 -6.79 12.27 -1.87
N PRO A 112 -6.99 13.44 -1.23
CA PRO A 112 -6.48 13.74 0.11
C PRO A 112 -7.29 13.11 1.26
N VAL A 113 -8.25 12.24 0.94
CA VAL A 113 -9.19 11.62 1.91
C VAL A 113 -9.12 10.10 1.94
N ILE A 114 -8.28 9.52 1.09
CA ILE A 114 -8.10 8.06 0.95
C ILE A 114 -6.62 7.73 1.20
N PRO A 115 -6.25 6.45 1.36
CA PRO A 115 -4.85 6.08 1.50
C PRO A 115 -3.99 6.64 0.36
N ARG A 116 -2.80 7.16 0.69
CA ARG A 116 -1.90 7.83 -0.27
C ARG A 116 -1.57 6.95 -1.50
N ALA A 117 -1.36 5.66 -1.24
CA ALA A 117 -1.00 4.64 -2.22
C ALA A 117 -2.18 4.07 -3.03
N PHE A 118 -3.38 4.63 -2.90
CA PHE A 118 -4.61 4.01 -3.42
C PHE A 118 -4.53 3.54 -4.89
N PRO A 119 -4.01 4.32 -5.86
CA PRO A 119 -3.85 3.84 -7.23
C PRO A 119 -3.02 2.55 -7.36
N PHE A 120 -1.98 2.40 -6.54
CA PHE A 120 -1.14 1.22 -6.49
C PHE A 120 -1.89 0.04 -5.87
N ASP A 121 -2.46 0.28 -4.68
CA ASP A 121 -3.04 -0.76 -3.84
C ASP A 121 -4.31 -1.37 -4.40
N VAL A 122 -5.14 -0.57 -5.08
CA VAL A 122 -6.45 -1.02 -5.57
C VAL A 122 -6.53 -1.20 -7.08
N SER A 123 -5.46 -0.90 -7.82
CA SER A 123 -5.45 -1.07 -9.27
C SER A 123 -4.15 -1.68 -9.77
N MET A 124 -3.05 -0.91 -9.72
CA MET A 124 -1.81 -1.27 -10.40
C MET A 124 -1.27 -2.63 -9.93
N VAL A 125 -1.31 -2.92 -8.63
CA VAL A 125 -0.85 -4.20 -8.08
C VAL A 125 -1.89 -5.33 -8.24
N PRO A 126 -3.14 -5.21 -7.75
CA PRO A 126 -4.10 -6.33 -7.75
C PRO A 126 -4.54 -6.78 -9.14
N VAL A 127 -4.73 -5.86 -10.09
CA VAL A 127 -5.30 -6.20 -11.40
C VAL A 127 -4.43 -7.15 -12.24
N PRO A 128 -3.10 -6.99 -12.31
CA PRO A 128 -2.21 -7.98 -12.90
C PRO A 128 -2.33 -9.38 -12.28
N TYR A 129 -2.44 -9.49 -10.95
CA TYR A 129 -2.68 -10.78 -10.30
C TYR A 129 -4.00 -11.41 -10.73
N MET A 130 -5.05 -10.59 -10.83
CA MET A 130 -6.36 -11.01 -11.32
C MET A 130 -6.24 -11.60 -12.73
N LEU A 131 -5.44 -11.01 -13.63
CA LEU A 131 -5.20 -11.55 -14.96
C LEU A 131 -4.31 -12.81 -14.92
N LEU A 132 -3.22 -12.80 -14.15
CA LEU A 132 -2.32 -13.93 -14.00
C LEU A 132 -3.07 -15.21 -13.59
N CYS A 133 -3.97 -15.11 -12.61
CA CYS A 133 -4.72 -16.26 -12.13
C CYS A 133 -5.71 -16.81 -13.17
N GLN A 134 -6.23 -15.97 -14.07
CA GLN A 134 -7.14 -16.38 -15.15
C GLN A 134 -6.41 -17.05 -16.32
N TYR A 135 -5.22 -16.57 -16.67
CA TYR A 135 -4.48 -17.04 -17.85
C TYR A 135 -3.52 -18.19 -17.55
N PHE A 136 -2.90 -18.21 -16.37
CA PHE A 136 -1.91 -19.23 -16.00
C PHE A 136 -2.50 -20.22 -15.00
N ARG A 137 -3.05 -21.33 -15.52
CA ARG A 137 -3.84 -22.29 -14.73
C ARG A 137 -3.02 -23.43 -14.11
N THR A 138 -1.80 -23.68 -14.58
CA THR A 138 -0.89 -24.64 -13.93
C THR A 138 0.08 -23.93 -12.99
N TRP A 139 0.53 -24.59 -11.92
CA TRP A 139 1.50 -24.02 -10.98
C TRP A 139 2.78 -23.55 -11.67
N LYS A 140 3.35 -24.37 -12.55
CA LYS A 140 4.55 -24.02 -13.31
C LYS A 140 4.36 -22.73 -14.11
N SER A 141 3.29 -22.63 -14.90
CA SER A 141 3.02 -21.46 -15.73
C SER A 141 2.74 -20.21 -14.89
N PHE A 142 2.03 -20.36 -13.77
CA PHE A 142 1.71 -19.26 -12.87
C PHE A 142 2.94 -18.72 -12.17
N ILE A 143 3.80 -19.58 -11.61
CA ILE A 143 5.02 -19.16 -10.91
C ILE A 143 5.97 -18.41 -11.87
N ILE A 144 6.13 -18.89 -13.10
CA ILE A 144 6.95 -18.21 -14.11
C ILE A 144 6.40 -16.81 -14.40
N ALA A 145 5.09 -16.71 -14.68
CA ALA A 145 4.47 -15.42 -14.97
C ALA A 145 4.49 -14.47 -13.76
N GLN A 146 4.35 -15.01 -12.54
CA GLN A 146 4.45 -14.27 -11.29
C GLN A 146 5.86 -13.71 -11.07
N MET A 147 6.92 -14.48 -11.33
CA MET A 147 8.30 -14.00 -11.22
C MET A 147 8.59 -12.89 -12.22
N ILE A 148 8.08 -13.01 -13.46
CA ILE A 148 8.22 -11.97 -14.48
C ILE A 148 7.53 -10.68 -14.04
N MET A 149 6.30 -10.78 -13.54
CA MET A 149 5.58 -9.62 -13.02
C MET A 149 6.30 -9.00 -11.82
N ALA A 150 6.71 -9.81 -10.85
CA ALA A 150 7.44 -9.33 -9.67
C ALA A 150 8.73 -8.61 -10.05
N PHE A 151 9.49 -9.14 -11.02
CA PHE A 151 10.68 -8.50 -11.54
C PHE A 151 10.36 -7.15 -12.19
N ALA A 152 9.35 -7.11 -13.07
CA ALA A 152 8.95 -5.88 -13.74
C ALA A 152 8.45 -4.81 -12.75
N TYR A 153 7.78 -5.21 -11.67
CA TYR A 153 7.24 -4.27 -10.69
C TYR A 153 8.34 -3.74 -9.79
N ALA A 154 9.11 -4.63 -9.17
CA ALA A 154 10.15 -4.26 -8.21
C ALA A 154 11.33 -3.53 -8.84
N PHE A 155 11.76 -3.91 -10.05
CA PHE A 155 13.02 -3.39 -10.63
C PHE A 155 12.83 -2.48 -11.83
N ILE A 156 11.59 -2.24 -12.26
CA ILE A 156 11.29 -1.28 -13.34
C ILE A 156 10.20 -0.32 -12.88
N GLY A 157 9.05 -0.84 -12.44
CA GLY A 157 7.91 -0.03 -12.04
C GLY A 157 8.20 0.87 -10.83
N GLU A 158 8.66 0.29 -9.72
CA GLU A 158 8.97 1.02 -8.49
C GLU A 158 10.10 2.05 -8.68
N PRO A 159 11.26 1.71 -9.29
CA PRO A 159 12.29 2.70 -9.59
C PRO A 159 11.80 3.82 -10.51
N LEU A 160 10.94 3.51 -11.48
CA LEU A 160 10.34 4.53 -12.35
C LEU A 160 9.42 5.46 -11.56
N CYS A 161 8.59 4.92 -10.67
CA CYS A 161 7.70 5.70 -9.82
C CYS A 161 8.50 6.58 -8.85
N GLU A 162 9.61 6.08 -8.31
CA GLU A 162 10.49 6.88 -7.46
C GLU A 162 11.20 7.98 -8.25
N TRP A 163 11.69 7.67 -9.45
CA TRP A 163 12.32 8.67 -10.32
C TRP A 163 11.36 9.81 -10.72
N ILE A 164 10.08 9.48 -10.92
CA ILE A 164 9.00 10.44 -11.23
C ILE A 164 8.55 11.21 -9.97
N GLY A 165 8.88 10.75 -8.77
CA GLY A 165 8.49 11.37 -7.51
C GLY A 165 7.11 10.94 -6.99
N LEU A 166 6.57 9.81 -7.46
CA LEU A 166 5.29 9.27 -6.95
C LEU A 166 5.44 8.54 -5.62
N ILE A 167 6.62 7.99 -5.36
CA ILE A 167 6.99 7.30 -4.11
C ILE A 167 8.40 7.69 -3.73
N TYR A 168 8.70 7.73 -2.44
CA TYR A 168 10.03 8.00 -1.92
C TYR A 168 10.42 6.92 -0.92
N TYR A 169 11.43 6.11 -1.25
CA TYR A 169 11.86 5.02 -0.36
C TYR A 169 12.93 5.48 0.62
N LEU A 170 12.65 5.34 1.93
CA LEU A 170 13.57 5.75 3.00
C LEU A 170 14.38 4.57 3.57
N LYS A 171 13.72 3.44 3.83
CA LYS A 171 14.32 2.24 4.44
C LYS A 171 13.97 0.95 3.72
N TRP A 172 13.20 1.05 2.63
CA TRP A 172 12.77 -0.09 1.85
C TRP A 172 13.71 -0.33 0.68
N ASN A 173 13.92 -1.60 0.34
CA ASN A 173 14.73 -2.00 -0.79
C ASN A 173 13.84 -2.74 -1.80
N TYR A 174 14.01 -2.47 -3.09
CA TYR A 174 13.24 -3.12 -4.15
C TYR A 174 13.30 -4.66 -4.12
N LEU A 175 14.38 -5.23 -3.58
CA LEU A 175 14.49 -6.68 -3.41
C LEU A 175 13.42 -7.22 -2.44
N TYR A 176 13.02 -6.44 -1.44
CA TYR A 176 11.91 -6.79 -0.54
C TYR A 176 10.59 -6.82 -1.30
N SER A 177 10.33 -5.85 -2.18
CA SER A 177 9.16 -5.84 -3.06
C SER A 177 9.13 -7.06 -3.98
N PHE A 178 10.28 -7.44 -4.56
CA PHE A 178 10.37 -8.61 -5.43
C PHE A 178 9.92 -9.90 -4.72
N PHE A 179 10.44 -10.15 -3.51
CA PHE A 179 10.03 -11.32 -2.73
C PHE A 179 8.58 -11.21 -2.24
N TYR A 180 8.17 -10.02 -1.83
CA TYR A 180 6.78 -9.74 -1.44
C TYR A 180 5.79 -10.14 -2.54
N TYR A 181 5.98 -9.65 -3.77
CA TYR A 181 5.08 -9.97 -4.87
C TYR A 181 4.99 -11.49 -5.14
N ILE A 182 6.12 -12.20 -5.04
CA ILE A 182 6.14 -13.66 -5.25
C ILE A 182 5.38 -14.39 -4.14
N ILE A 183 5.66 -14.06 -2.87
CA ILE A 183 5.09 -14.73 -1.70
C ILE A 183 3.56 -14.55 -1.69
N ILE A 184 3.08 -13.32 -1.90
CA ILE A 184 1.64 -13.03 -1.92
C ILE A 184 0.96 -13.79 -3.07
N GLY A 185 1.53 -13.77 -4.27
CA GLY A 185 0.96 -14.47 -5.43
C GLY A 185 0.80 -15.98 -5.21
N ILE A 186 1.84 -16.62 -4.69
CA ILE A 186 1.84 -18.06 -4.41
C ILE A 186 0.88 -18.39 -3.27
N GLY A 187 0.93 -17.61 -2.17
CA GLY A 187 0.09 -17.82 -0.99
C GLY A 187 -1.40 -17.72 -1.29
N ILE A 188 -1.82 -16.66 -1.97
CA ILE A 188 -3.22 -16.46 -2.35
C ILE A 188 -3.70 -17.55 -3.30
N ARG A 189 -2.88 -17.92 -4.29
CA ARG A 189 -3.24 -19.02 -5.21
C ARG A 189 -3.45 -20.34 -4.47
N ALA A 190 -2.55 -20.68 -3.55
CA ALA A 190 -2.67 -21.90 -2.75
C ALA A 190 -3.96 -21.89 -1.91
N LEU A 191 -4.26 -20.75 -1.27
CA LEU A 191 -5.48 -20.55 -0.49
C LEU A 191 -6.73 -20.75 -1.35
N LEU A 192 -6.80 -20.08 -2.51
CA LEU A 192 -7.97 -20.18 -3.40
C LEU A 192 -8.18 -21.59 -3.94
N LEU A 193 -7.11 -22.29 -4.35
CA LEU A 193 -7.23 -23.67 -4.81
C LEU A 193 -7.74 -24.60 -3.71
N LYS A 194 -7.33 -24.37 -2.45
CA LYS A 194 -7.83 -25.12 -1.29
C LYS A 194 -9.31 -24.86 -1.01
N ILE A 195 -9.76 -23.60 -1.14
CA ILE A 195 -11.18 -23.24 -0.99
C ILE A 195 -12.01 -23.93 -2.08
N VAL A 196 -11.57 -23.84 -3.33
CA VAL A 196 -12.26 -24.45 -4.48
C VAL A 196 -12.30 -25.98 -4.38
N SER A 197 -11.25 -26.63 -3.88
CA SER A 197 -11.25 -28.09 -3.70
C SER A 197 -12.17 -28.54 -2.57
N SER A 198 -12.39 -27.71 -1.54
CA SER A 198 -13.21 -28.04 -0.37
C SER A 198 -14.71 -27.81 -0.60
N SER A 199 -15.07 -27.07 -1.66
CA SER A 199 -16.46 -26.80 -2.05
C SER A 199 -17.04 -27.85 -3.01
N LYS A 200 -16.27 -28.90 -3.34
CA LYS A 200 -16.68 -30.04 -4.16
C LYS A 200 -16.89 -31.26 -3.29
#